data_AF-A0A0C2XFM3-F1
#
_entry.id   AF-A0A0C2XFM3-F1
#
_cell.length_a   1.000
_cell.length_b   1.000
_cell.length_c   1.000
_cell.angle_alpha   90.00
_cell.angle_beta   90.00
_cell.angle_gamma   90.00
#
_symmetry.space_group_name_H-M   'P 1'
#
loop_
_entity.id
_entity.type
_entity.pdbx_description
1 polymer ?
#
loop_
_entity_poly.entity_id
_entity_poly.type
_entity_poly.pdbx_seq_one_letter_code
_entity_poly.pdbx_strand_id
1 'polypeptide(L)'
;MAATEDDKSILIAVMGPTGSGKTSFVNIASGSNLVVGGGLQSCTSQMQLSSPFLLNGRNVTLVDTPGFDDTQRSDSEILNSIASHLASTYQAGKKLSGILYFHRISDFRMGGISTKNVRMFRELCGDSSLKNVVIVTNMWGEVAHQLGEEREAELASQDFFFKPVLAKGARMMRHTNTHQSAKDILQSVMENVPEALKIQKEIVDEGKAVSQTAAAAEAERELREQQERHQQEMLRIQREREGIVFFKSLHRSIESDCRLFN
;
A
#
# COMPACT_ATOMS: atom_id res chain seq x y z
N MET A 1 0.87 -10.42 -42.90
CA MET A 1 1.87 -10.35 -41.82
C MET A 1 1.17 -10.72 -40.53
N ALA A 2 1.57 -11.83 -39.92
CA ALA A 2 1.01 -12.29 -38.66
C ALA A 2 1.37 -11.30 -37.55
N ALA A 3 0.36 -10.83 -36.82
CA ALA A 3 0.59 -10.12 -35.56
C ALA A 3 1.34 -11.08 -34.63
N THR A 4 2.49 -10.64 -34.13
CA THR A 4 3.29 -11.36 -33.15
C THR A 4 2.47 -11.62 -31.89
N GLU A 5 2.59 -12.82 -31.32
CA GLU A 5 1.83 -13.36 -30.16
C GLU A 5 1.94 -12.56 -28.84
N ASP A 6 2.63 -11.41 -28.85
CA ASP A 6 2.94 -10.60 -27.67
C ASP A 6 1.85 -9.56 -27.31
N ASP A 7 0.79 -9.42 -28.10
CA ASP A 7 -0.23 -8.36 -27.95
C ASP A 7 -1.51 -8.79 -27.19
N LYS A 8 -1.49 -9.92 -26.47
CA LYS A 8 -2.68 -10.48 -25.78
C LYS A 8 -2.46 -10.97 -24.35
N SER A 9 -1.30 -10.74 -23.74
CA SER A 9 -1.07 -11.11 -22.34
C SER A 9 -1.59 -10.02 -21.41
N ILE A 10 -2.54 -10.38 -20.54
CA ILE A 10 -3.12 -9.52 -19.51
C ILE A 10 -2.30 -9.68 -18.23
N LEU A 11 -1.71 -8.59 -17.74
CA LEU A 11 -0.95 -8.57 -16.50
C LEU A 11 -1.72 -7.78 -15.44
N ILE A 12 -2.03 -8.43 -14.31
CA ILE A 12 -2.81 -7.83 -13.22
C ILE A 12 -2.01 -7.92 -11.92
N ALA A 13 -1.82 -6.79 -11.26
CA ALA A 13 -1.18 -6.77 -9.94
C ALA A 13 -2.20 -6.96 -8.82
N VAL A 14 -1.85 -7.73 -7.80
CA VAL A 14 -2.68 -7.99 -6.62
C VAL A 14 -1.99 -7.39 -5.40
N MET A 15 -2.54 -6.30 -4.88
CA MET A 15 -1.98 -5.49 -3.78
C MET A 15 -2.94 -5.43 -2.59
N GLY A 16 -2.46 -4.95 -1.44
CA GLY A 16 -3.26 -4.84 -0.21
C GLY A 16 -2.51 -5.31 1.03
N PRO A 17 -3.06 -5.12 2.24
CA PRO A 17 -2.37 -5.45 3.50
C PRO A 17 -2.14 -6.96 3.65
N THR A 18 -1.26 -7.33 4.58
CA THR A 18 -0.97 -8.74 4.91
C THR A 18 -2.23 -9.42 5.45
N GLY A 19 -2.44 -10.69 5.08
CA GLY A 19 -3.62 -11.44 5.51
C GLY A 19 -4.94 -11.08 4.81
N SER A 20 -4.94 -10.18 3.82
CA SER A 20 -6.15 -9.81 3.07
C SER A 20 -6.63 -10.85 2.03
N GLY A 21 -5.88 -11.94 1.86
CA GLY A 21 -6.25 -13.05 0.97
C GLY A 21 -5.74 -12.95 -0.47
N LYS A 22 -4.73 -12.10 -0.73
CA LYS A 22 -4.10 -11.92 -2.06
C LYS A 22 -3.61 -13.23 -2.69
N THR A 23 -2.70 -13.93 -2.02
CA THR A 23 -2.14 -15.20 -2.52
C THR A 23 -3.22 -16.27 -2.67
N SER A 24 -4.17 -16.35 -1.74
CA SER A 24 -5.32 -17.27 -1.82
C SER A 24 -6.17 -16.98 -3.06
N PHE A 25 -6.47 -15.72 -3.33
CA PHE A 25 -7.17 -15.31 -4.55
C PHE A 25 -6.39 -15.70 -5.80
N VAL A 26 -5.09 -15.45 -5.83
CA VAL A 26 -4.24 -15.80 -6.98
C VAL A 26 -4.28 -17.31 -7.25
N ASN A 27 -4.19 -18.13 -6.21
CA ASN A 27 -4.31 -19.59 -6.35
C ASN A 27 -5.70 -20.03 -6.82
N ILE A 28 -6.77 -19.47 -6.24
CA ILE A 28 -8.16 -19.74 -6.65
C ILE A 28 -8.39 -19.37 -8.12
N ALA A 29 -7.88 -18.23 -8.55
CA ALA A 29 -8.09 -17.69 -9.89
C ALA A 29 -7.29 -18.43 -10.96
N SER A 30 -6.02 -18.71 -10.69
CA SER A 30 -5.09 -19.27 -11.67
C SER A 30 -4.94 -20.79 -11.61
N GLY A 31 -5.38 -21.44 -10.53
CA GLY A 31 -5.07 -22.84 -10.24
C GLY A 31 -3.60 -23.07 -9.85
N SER A 32 -2.84 -21.99 -9.60
CA SER A 32 -1.45 -22.09 -9.11
C SER A 32 -1.40 -22.57 -7.66
N ASN A 33 -0.22 -23.03 -7.24
CA ASN A 33 0.08 -23.43 -5.87
C ASN A 33 1.15 -22.51 -5.26
N LEU A 34 0.89 -21.20 -5.28
CA LEU A 34 1.74 -20.22 -4.58
C LEU A 34 1.69 -20.47 -3.07
N VAL A 35 2.78 -20.18 -2.38
CA VAL A 35 2.91 -20.42 -0.94
C VAL A 35 2.02 -19.43 -0.18
N VAL A 36 0.90 -19.92 0.35
CA VAL A 36 0.01 -19.12 1.20
C VAL A 36 0.58 -19.06 2.61
N GLY A 37 0.91 -17.86 3.09
CA GLY A 37 1.29 -17.66 4.49
C GLY A 37 0.08 -17.81 5.41
N GLY A 38 -0.04 -18.97 6.07
CA GLY A 38 -1.17 -19.32 6.94
C GLY A 38 -1.05 -18.84 8.40
N GLY A 39 -0.18 -17.88 8.71
CA GLY A 39 0.07 -17.44 10.10
C GLY A 39 0.40 -15.95 10.23
N LEU A 40 0.65 -15.51 11.47
CA LEU A 40 1.16 -14.15 11.82
C LEU A 40 2.51 -13.81 11.18
N GLN A 41 3.15 -14.78 10.54
CA GLN A 41 4.43 -14.66 9.85
C GLN A 41 4.17 -14.59 8.34
N SER A 42 4.41 -13.41 7.76
CA SER A 42 4.28 -13.17 6.32
C SER A 42 5.25 -14.07 5.55
N CYS A 43 4.73 -14.96 4.69
CA CYS A 43 5.52 -15.92 3.91
C CYS A 43 5.88 -15.42 2.49
N THR A 44 5.34 -14.28 2.05
CA THR A 44 5.68 -13.67 0.76
C THR A 44 6.78 -12.63 0.97
N SER A 45 8.02 -13.10 1.17
CA SER A 45 9.20 -12.22 1.22
C SER A 45 9.55 -11.61 -0.15
N GLN A 46 9.04 -12.20 -1.24
CA GLN A 46 9.27 -11.78 -2.61
C GLN A 46 7.96 -11.78 -3.41
N MET A 47 7.90 -10.94 -4.44
CA MET A 47 6.80 -10.90 -5.40
C MET A 47 6.74 -12.21 -6.19
N GLN A 48 5.53 -12.77 -6.37
CA GLN A 48 5.31 -14.04 -7.04
C GLN A 48 4.40 -13.87 -8.26
N LEU A 49 4.73 -14.56 -9.35
CA LEU A 49 3.89 -14.62 -10.54
C LEU A 49 3.09 -15.91 -10.52
N SER A 50 1.80 -15.82 -10.84
CA SER A 50 1.01 -17.02 -11.12
C SER A 50 1.51 -17.71 -12.39
N SER A 51 1.25 -19.01 -12.52
CA SER A 51 1.27 -19.63 -13.84
C SER A 51 0.30 -18.87 -14.76
N PRO A 52 0.67 -18.58 -16.02
CA PRO A 52 -0.26 -18.00 -16.97
C PRO A 52 -1.46 -18.93 -17.18
N PHE A 53 -2.67 -18.38 -17.23
CA PHE A 53 -3.90 -19.15 -17.40
C PHE A 53 -4.84 -18.46 -18.39
N LEU A 54 -5.66 -19.27 -19.07
CA LEU A 54 -6.58 -18.77 -20.07
C LEU A 54 -7.89 -18.32 -19.42
N LEU A 55 -8.27 -17.06 -19.64
CA LEU A 55 -9.57 -16.52 -19.22
C LEU A 55 -10.21 -15.76 -20.38
N ASN A 56 -11.42 -16.18 -20.78
CA ASN A 56 -12.13 -15.65 -21.96
C ASN A 56 -11.26 -15.60 -23.23
N GLY A 57 -10.40 -16.61 -23.45
CA GLY A 57 -9.52 -16.67 -24.63
C GLY A 57 -8.30 -15.74 -24.59
N ARG A 58 -8.04 -15.05 -23.47
CA ARG A 58 -6.81 -14.25 -23.25
C ARG A 58 -5.94 -14.90 -22.17
N ASN A 59 -4.63 -14.78 -22.34
CA ASN A 59 -3.67 -15.28 -21.36
C ASN A 59 -3.52 -14.27 -20.23
N VAL A 60 -3.78 -14.68 -18.99
CA VAL A 60 -3.74 -13.83 -17.80
C VAL A 60 -2.59 -14.26 -16.90
N THR A 61 -1.84 -13.31 -16.38
CA THR A 61 -0.83 -13.52 -15.35
C THR A 61 -1.12 -12.59 -14.17
N LEU A 62 -1.16 -13.14 -12.97
CA LEU A 62 -1.34 -12.37 -11.73
C LEU A 62 0.02 -12.17 -11.06
N VAL A 63 0.23 -10.95 -10.57
CA VAL A 63 1.40 -10.57 -9.80
C VAL A 63 0.98 -10.46 -8.34
N ASP A 64 1.29 -11.48 -7.53
CA ASP A 64 1.08 -11.46 -6.09
C ASP A 64 2.17 -10.63 -5.41
N THR A 65 1.77 -9.59 -4.68
CA THR A 65 2.71 -8.69 -4.01
C THR A 65 2.78 -8.96 -2.50
N PRO A 66 3.91 -8.66 -1.84
CA PRO A 66 3.96 -8.57 -0.38
C PRO A 66 2.88 -7.62 0.16
N GLY A 67 2.41 -7.86 1.38
CA GLY A 67 1.40 -7.01 2.01
C GLY A 67 2.01 -5.73 2.58
N PHE A 68 1.26 -4.61 2.49
CA PHE A 68 1.72 -3.30 2.99
C PHE A 68 1.94 -3.25 4.51
N ASP A 69 1.16 -4.02 5.29
CA ASP A 69 1.30 -4.12 6.76
C ASP A 69 2.02 -5.42 7.14
N ASP A 70 3.28 -5.59 6.72
CA ASP A 70 4.08 -6.72 7.17
C ASP A 70 4.69 -6.41 8.55
N THR A 71 4.54 -7.31 9.52
CA THR A 71 5.12 -7.13 10.86
C THR A 71 6.65 -7.29 10.86
N GLN A 72 7.23 -7.85 9.81
CA GLN A 72 8.65 -8.13 9.70
C GLN A 72 9.41 -7.11 8.84
N ARG A 73 8.70 -6.26 8.08
CA ARG A 73 9.29 -5.32 7.11
C ARG A 73 8.65 -3.95 7.26
N SER A 74 9.43 -2.91 7.02
CA SER A 74 8.87 -1.56 6.96
C SER A 74 8.08 -1.35 5.66
N ASP A 75 7.08 -0.46 5.71
CA ASP A 75 6.29 -0.07 4.53
C ASP A 75 7.18 0.42 3.39
N SER A 76 8.27 1.13 3.70
CA SER A 76 9.27 1.57 2.71
C SER A 76 9.98 0.40 2.02
N GLU A 77 10.30 -0.68 2.75
CA GLU A 77 10.92 -1.88 2.15
C GLU A 77 9.95 -2.65 1.26
N ILE A 78 8.67 -2.72 1.66
CA ILE A 78 7.62 -3.34 0.85
C ILE A 78 7.38 -2.53 -0.40
N LEU A 79 7.22 -1.20 -0.25
CA LEU A 79 7.05 -0.28 -1.35
C LEU A 79 8.23 -0.36 -2.32
N ASN A 80 9.47 -0.42 -1.82
CA ASN A 80 10.66 -0.57 -2.66
C ASN A 80 10.64 -1.87 -3.47
N SER A 81 10.22 -2.98 -2.87
CA SER A 81 10.09 -4.26 -3.58
C SER A 81 9.02 -4.20 -4.68
N ILE A 82 7.88 -3.57 -4.39
CA ILE A 82 6.79 -3.40 -5.36
C ILE A 82 7.23 -2.47 -6.50
N ALA A 83 7.75 -1.30 -6.15
CA ALA A 83 8.19 -0.26 -7.07
C ALA A 83 9.29 -0.76 -8.02
N SER A 84 10.29 -1.46 -7.49
CA SER A 84 11.39 -2.01 -8.30
C SER A 84 10.89 -3.02 -9.35
N HIS A 85 9.97 -3.91 -8.97
CA HIS A 85 9.40 -4.87 -9.91
C HIS A 85 8.52 -4.19 -10.97
N LEU A 86 7.67 -3.25 -10.56
CA LEU A 86 6.81 -2.51 -11.48
C LEU A 86 7.63 -1.66 -12.44
N ALA A 87 8.71 -1.03 -11.99
CA ALA A 87 9.63 -0.26 -12.83
C ALA A 87 10.35 -1.15 -13.84
N SER A 88 10.88 -2.30 -13.40
CA SER A 88 11.53 -3.27 -14.30
C SER A 88 10.55 -3.79 -15.38
N THR A 89 9.30 -4.08 -15.00
CA THR A 89 8.25 -4.51 -15.93
C THR A 89 7.92 -3.42 -16.95
N TYR A 90 7.84 -2.17 -16.51
CA TYR A 90 7.56 -1.02 -17.37
C TYR A 90 8.71 -0.73 -18.34
N GLN A 91 9.96 -0.82 -17.88
CA GLN A 91 11.16 -0.70 -18.72
C GLN A 91 11.21 -1.77 -19.81
N ALA A 92 10.69 -2.97 -19.53
CA ALA A 92 10.53 -4.04 -20.50
C ALA A 92 9.33 -3.82 -21.46
N GLY A 93 8.69 -2.65 -21.43
CA GLY A 93 7.56 -2.30 -22.29
C GLY A 93 6.22 -2.89 -21.87
N LYS A 94 6.16 -3.60 -20.73
CA LYS A 94 4.94 -4.24 -20.24
C LYS A 94 4.17 -3.31 -19.30
N LYS A 95 2.90 -3.08 -19.60
CA LYS A 95 1.98 -2.26 -18.79
C LYS A 95 0.98 -3.15 -18.06
N LEU A 96 0.54 -2.72 -16.88
CA LEU A 96 -0.51 -3.40 -16.15
C LEU A 96 -1.87 -3.13 -16.81
N SER A 97 -2.62 -4.20 -17.05
CA SER A 97 -4.02 -4.13 -17.50
C SER A 97 -4.96 -3.75 -16.36
N GLY A 98 -4.59 -4.10 -15.12
CA GLY A 98 -5.37 -3.73 -13.94
C GLY A 98 -4.65 -3.96 -12.63
N ILE A 99 -5.23 -3.42 -11.57
CA ILE A 99 -4.79 -3.67 -10.19
C ILE A 99 -5.99 -4.09 -9.37
N LEU A 100 -5.80 -5.14 -8.58
CA LEU A 100 -6.73 -5.56 -7.56
C LEU A 100 -6.17 -5.14 -6.20
N TYR A 101 -6.84 -4.22 -5.51
CA TYR A 101 -6.48 -3.83 -4.15
C TYR A 101 -7.38 -4.54 -3.14
N PHE A 102 -6.83 -5.47 -2.38
CA PHE A 102 -7.55 -6.26 -1.40
C PHE A 102 -7.72 -5.50 -0.09
N HIS A 103 -8.91 -5.62 0.50
CA HIS A 103 -9.25 -5.09 1.81
C HIS A 103 -10.08 -6.12 2.59
N ARG A 104 -9.79 -6.32 3.88
CA ARG A 104 -10.57 -7.24 4.73
C ARG A 104 -11.78 -6.51 5.27
N ILE A 105 -12.97 -7.04 5.01
CA ILE A 105 -14.20 -6.49 5.60
C ILE A 105 -14.27 -6.76 7.11
N SER A 106 -13.48 -7.71 7.62
CA SER A 106 -13.44 -8.09 9.04
C SER A 106 -12.69 -7.12 9.94
N ASP A 107 -11.88 -6.21 9.39
CA ASP A 107 -11.07 -5.28 10.19
C ASP A 107 -11.96 -4.33 11.02
N PHE A 108 -12.03 -4.62 12.34
CA PHE A 108 -12.94 -3.98 13.31
C PHE A 108 -12.46 -2.60 13.79
N ARG A 109 -11.19 -2.25 13.51
CA ARG A 109 -10.60 -0.96 13.85
C ARG A 109 -10.07 -0.34 12.58
N MET A 110 -10.65 0.77 12.18
CA MET A 110 -9.97 1.70 11.28
C MET A 110 -8.92 2.47 12.09
N GLY A 111 -7.89 1.76 12.57
CA GLY A 111 -6.68 2.40 13.04
C GLY A 111 -6.01 3.14 11.88
N GLY A 112 -5.19 4.16 12.16
CA GLY A 112 -4.50 4.98 11.15
C GLY A 112 -3.73 4.20 10.08
N ILE A 113 -3.37 2.94 10.37
CA ILE A 113 -2.68 2.02 9.46
C ILE A 113 -3.49 1.74 8.18
N SER A 114 -4.81 1.53 8.28
CA SER A 114 -5.66 1.24 7.11
C SER A 114 -5.75 2.45 6.17
N THR A 115 -5.88 3.66 6.72
CA THR A 115 -5.96 4.90 5.93
C THR A 115 -4.62 5.26 5.31
N LYS A 116 -3.51 5.05 6.03
CA LYS A 116 -2.14 5.18 5.51
C LYS A 116 -1.94 4.33 4.25
N ASN A 117 -2.33 3.07 4.30
CA ASN A 117 -2.16 2.16 3.17
C ASN A 117 -2.98 2.55 1.94
N VAL A 118 -4.20 3.06 2.15
CA VAL A 118 -5.04 3.57 1.04
C VAL A 118 -4.40 4.81 0.41
N ARG A 119 -3.85 5.72 1.20
CA ARG A 119 -3.16 6.92 0.69
C ARG A 119 -1.89 6.56 -0.08
N MET A 120 -1.04 5.71 0.49
CA MET A 120 0.16 5.22 -0.17
C MET A 120 -0.19 4.51 -1.50
N PHE A 121 -1.21 3.66 -1.50
CA PHE A 121 -1.69 2.99 -2.71
C PHE A 121 -2.17 3.98 -3.78
N ARG A 122 -2.89 5.03 -3.38
CA ARG A 122 -3.33 6.09 -4.29
C ARG A 122 -2.16 6.83 -4.91
N GLU A 123 -1.13 7.16 -4.12
CA GLU A 123 0.09 7.81 -4.63
C GLU A 123 0.90 6.89 -5.54
N LEU A 124 0.93 5.59 -5.25
CA LEU A 124 1.57 4.59 -6.10
C LEU A 124 0.91 4.52 -7.49
N CYS A 125 -0.42 4.47 -7.52
CA CYS A 125 -1.20 4.39 -8.76
C CYS A 125 -1.19 5.72 -9.53
N GLY A 126 -1.51 6.81 -8.85
CA GLY A 126 -1.85 8.09 -9.47
C GLY A 126 -3.28 8.13 -9.99
N ASP A 127 -3.87 9.33 -9.99
CA ASP A 127 -5.30 9.53 -10.29
C ASP A 127 -5.72 9.02 -11.69
N SER A 128 -4.83 9.03 -12.69
CA SER A 128 -5.18 8.64 -14.07
C SER A 128 -5.39 7.13 -14.26
N SER A 129 -4.67 6.31 -13.49
CA SER A 129 -4.74 4.84 -13.59
C SER A 129 -5.79 4.22 -12.66
N LEU A 130 -6.44 5.01 -11.80
CA LEU A 130 -7.45 4.50 -10.84
C LEU A 130 -8.66 3.87 -11.52
N LYS A 131 -9.00 4.26 -12.75
CA LYS A 131 -10.02 3.58 -13.57
C LYS A 131 -9.71 2.10 -13.84
N ASN A 132 -8.43 1.72 -13.76
CA ASN A 132 -7.98 0.33 -13.93
C ASN A 132 -7.88 -0.43 -12.60
N VAL A 133 -8.33 0.18 -11.49
CA VAL A 133 -8.30 -0.41 -10.15
C VAL A 133 -9.65 -1.02 -9.80
N VAL A 134 -9.61 -2.20 -9.18
CA VAL A 134 -10.74 -2.78 -8.46
C VAL A 134 -10.35 -2.97 -7.01
N ILE A 135 -11.08 -2.32 -6.12
CA ILE A 135 -11.06 -2.57 -4.69
C ILE A 135 -11.82 -3.88 -4.44
N VAL A 136 -11.12 -4.88 -3.92
CA VAL A 136 -11.68 -6.19 -3.62
C VAL A 136 -11.89 -6.32 -2.12
N THR A 137 -13.15 -6.37 -1.68
CA THR A 137 -13.49 -6.66 -0.29
C THR A 137 -13.53 -8.17 -0.08
N ASN A 138 -12.78 -8.67 0.91
CA ASN A 138 -12.66 -10.10 1.20
C ASN A 138 -12.94 -10.40 2.68
N MET A 139 -12.87 -11.67 3.10
CA MET A 139 -13.14 -12.16 4.45
C MET A 139 -14.60 -11.96 4.89
N TRP A 140 -15.53 -11.99 3.93
CA TRP A 140 -16.98 -11.88 4.18
C TRP A 140 -17.55 -13.01 5.05
N GLY A 141 -16.85 -14.15 5.16
CA GLY A 141 -17.22 -15.23 6.06
C GLY A 141 -16.85 -15.02 7.53
N GLU A 142 -16.06 -13.98 7.87
CA GLU A 142 -15.62 -13.70 9.23
C GLU A 142 -16.53 -12.71 9.98
N VAL A 143 -17.50 -12.11 9.30
CA VAL A 143 -18.43 -11.13 9.87
C VAL A 143 -19.88 -11.49 9.54
N ALA A 144 -20.80 -11.02 10.38
CA ALA A 144 -22.22 -11.07 10.04
C ALA A 144 -22.48 -10.26 8.77
N HIS A 145 -23.34 -10.77 7.89
CA HIS A 145 -23.62 -10.16 6.59
C HIS A 145 -23.96 -8.67 6.70
N GLN A 146 -24.91 -8.33 7.58
CA GLN A 146 -25.35 -6.95 7.79
C GLN A 146 -24.21 -6.01 8.23
N LEU A 147 -23.36 -6.47 9.15
CA LEU A 147 -22.19 -5.69 9.59
C LEU A 147 -21.17 -5.50 8.46
N GLY A 148 -20.99 -6.53 7.62
CA GLY A 148 -20.15 -6.42 6.42
C GLY A 148 -20.69 -5.38 5.43
N GLU A 149 -21.99 -5.33 5.21
CA GLU A 149 -22.62 -4.34 4.32
C GLU A 149 -22.51 -2.91 4.85
N GLU A 150 -22.70 -2.71 6.16
CA GLU A 150 -22.51 -1.41 6.81
C GLU A 150 -21.06 -0.91 6.64
N ARG A 151 -20.08 -1.79 6.84
CA ARG A 151 -18.66 -1.48 6.63
C ARG A 151 -18.32 -1.19 5.18
N GLU A 152 -18.88 -1.94 4.25
CA GLU A 152 -18.68 -1.70 2.82
C GLU A 152 -19.24 -0.34 2.41
N ALA A 153 -20.42 0.02 2.91
CA ALA A 153 -21.01 1.34 2.68
C ALA A 153 -20.15 2.47 3.28
N GLU A 154 -19.61 2.27 4.48
CA GLU A 154 -18.66 3.21 5.10
C GLU A 154 -17.39 3.39 4.26
N LEU A 155 -16.78 2.26 3.84
CA LEU A 155 -15.60 2.23 2.98
C LEU A 155 -15.79 3.01 1.66
N ALA A 156 -16.99 2.94 1.08
CA ALA A 156 -17.32 3.62 -0.17
C ALA A 156 -17.66 5.11 0.00
N SER A 157 -18.13 5.53 1.18
CA SER A 157 -18.74 6.86 1.40
C SER A 157 -17.84 7.87 2.10
N GLN A 158 -16.76 7.42 2.73
CA GLN A 158 -15.88 8.29 3.51
C GLN A 158 -14.64 8.75 2.73
N ASP A 159 -14.29 10.04 2.86
CA ASP A 159 -13.16 10.66 2.15
C ASP A 159 -11.78 10.15 2.60
N PHE A 160 -11.71 9.53 3.78
CA PHE A 160 -10.48 8.91 4.28
C PHE A 160 -10.30 7.46 3.81
N PHE A 161 -11.31 6.88 3.13
CA PHE A 161 -11.28 5.53 2.57
C PHE A 161 -11.27 5.56 1.04
N PHE A 162 -12.16 4.79 0.40
CA PHE A 162 -12.14 4.58 -1.03
C PHE A 162 -13.00 5.59 -1.79
N LYS A 163 -13.80 6.45 -1.13
CA LYS A 163 -14.58 7.49 -1.84
C LYS A 163 -13.75 8.29 -2.85
N PRO A 164 -12.54 8.80 -2.52
CA PRO A 164 -11.73 9.55 -3.49
C PRO A 164 -11.25 8.67 -4.66
N VAL A 165 -11.02 7.38 -4.41
CA VAL A 165 -10.54 6.42 -5.41
C VAL A 165 -11.68 5.99 -6.35
N LEU A 166 -12.86 5.73 -5.79
CA LEU A 166 -14.08 5.41 -6.52
C LEU A 166 -14.55 6.60 -7.37
N ALA A 167 -14.43 7.83 -6.87
CA ALA A 167 -14.73 9.04 -7.62
C ALA A 167 -13.84 9.23 -8.87
N LYS A 168 -12.69 8.53 -8.95
CA LYS A 168 -11.76 8.54 -10.07
C LYS A 168 -11.91 7.33 -11.01
N GLY A 169 -13.00 6.58 -10.86
CA GLY A 169 -13.37 5.49 -11.77
C GLY A 169 -12.94 4.10 -11.31
N ALA A 170 -12.32 3.96 -10.14
CA ALA A 170 -12.12 2.64 -9.55
C ALA A 170 -13.47 1.99 -9.24
N ARG A 171 -13.50 0.66 -9.25
CA ARG A 171 -14.68 -0.12 -8.85
C ARG A 171 -14.44 -0.81 -7.52
N MET A 172 -15.52 -1.21 -6.86
CA MET A 172 -15.46 -2.05 -5.67
C MET A 172 -16.28 -3.32 -5.89
N MET A 173 -15.71 -4.48 -5.54
CA MET A 173 -16.33 -5.79 -5.74
C MET A 173 -16.06 -6.71 -4.55
N ARG A 174 -17.04 -7.57 -4.22
CA ARG A 174 -16.91 -8.57 -3.15
C ARG A 174 -16.26 -9.85 -3.69
N HIS A 175 -15.22 -10.34 -3.01
CA HIS A 175 -14.71 -11.69 -3.21
C HIS A 175 -15.26 -12.62 -2.13
N THR A 176 -15.89 -13.72 -2.54
CA THR A 176 -16.53 -14.67 -1.63
C THR A 176 -15.72 -15.97 -1.51
N ASN A 177 -14.40 -15.93 -1.73
CA ASN A 177 -13.52 -17.11 -1.75
C ASN A 177 -13.97 -18.22 -2.72
N THR A 178 -14.61 -17.84 -3.83
CA THR A 178 -15.04 -18.77 -4.88
C THR A 178 -14.31 -18.51 -6.19
N HIS A 179 -14.14 -19.56 -7.00
CA HIS A 179 -13.59 -19.40 -8.35
C HIS A 179 -14.45 -18.46 -9.22
N GLN A 180 -15.77 -18.51 -9.07
CA GLN A 180 -16.68 -17.65 -9.81
C GLN A 180 -16.47 -16.16 -9.46
N SER A 181 -16.45 -15.81 -8.17
CA SER A 181 -16.19 -14.41 -7.77
C SER A 181 -14.82 -13.92 -8.22
N ALA A 182 -13.80 -14.79 -8.21
CA ALA A 182 -12.48 -14.46 -8.74
C ALA A 182 -12.52 -14.18 -10.25
N LYS A 183 -13.21 -15.02 -11.01
CA LYS A 183 -13.41 -14.84 -12.45
C LYS A 183 -14.14 -13.53 -12.76
N ASP A 184 -15.21 -13.21 -12.05
CA ASP A 184 -15.99 -11.99 -12.26
C ASP A 184 -15.14 -10.74 -11.99
N ILE A 185 -14.35 -10.74 -10.92
CA ILE A 185 -13.41 -9.66 -10.58
C ILE A 185 -12.37 -9.49 -11.70
N LEU A 186 -11.76 -10.58 -12.16
CA LEU A 186 -10.76 -10.51 -13.22
C LEU A 186 -11.34 -10.00 -14.54
N GLN A 187 -12.49 -10.54 -14.96
CA GLN A 187 -13.17 -10.09 -16.18
C GLN A 187 -13.45 -8.59 -16.18
N SER A 188 -13.74 -8.03 -15.00
CA SER A 188 -13.98 -6.60 -14.86
C SER A 188 -12.76 -5.76 -15.30
N VAL A 189 -11.53 -6.21 -15.07
CA VAL A 189 -10.30 -5.47 -15.40
C VAL A 189 -9.66 -5.84 -16.73
N MET A 190 -10.04 -6.97 -17.33
CA MET A 190 -9.38 -7.43 -18.56
C MET A 190 -9.67 -6.57 -19.79
N GLU A 191 -10.78 -5.82 -19.82
CA GLU A 191 -11.13 -4.91 -20.93
C GLU A 191 -10.53 -3.50 -20.79
N ASN A 192 -9.80 -3.25 -19.71
CA ASN A 192 -9.19 -1.95 -19.48
C ASN A 192 -8.01 -1.72 -20.43
N VAL A 193 -7.83 -0.46 -20.83
CA VAL A 193 -6.64 -0.04 -21.58
C VAL A 193 -5.45 -0.02 -20.61
N PRO A 194 -4.37 -0.79 -20.84
CA PRO A 194 -3.24 -0.82 -19.94
C PRO A 194 -2.60 0.56 -19.76
N GLU A 195 -2.31 0.93 -18.51
CA GLU A 195 -1.76 2.23 -18.16
C GLU A 195 -0.59 2.09 -17.18
N ALA A 196 0.44 2.93 -17.35
CA ALA A 196 1.55 2.99 -16.41
C ALA A 196 1.14 3.77 -15.16
N LEU A 197 1.51 3.25 -14.00
CA LEU A 197 1.26 3.86 -12.70
C LEU A 197 2.18 5.06 -12.49
N LYS A 198 1.77 6.00 -11.62
CA LYS A 198 2.57 7.17 -11.24
C LYS A 198 3.96 6.76 -10.77
N ILE A 199 4.09 5.75 -9.92
CA ILE A 199 5.39 5.30 -9.43
C ILE A 199 6.32 4.80 -10.55
N GLN A 200 5.76 4.18 -11.59
CA GLN A 200 6.55 3.70 -12.74
C GLN A 200 7.08 4.88 -13.55
N LYS A 201 6.25 5.91 -13.78
CA LYS A 201 6.66 7.15 -14.46
C LYS A 201 7.70 7.91 -13.64
N GLU A 202 7.50 8.04 -12.33
CA GLU A 202 8.45 8.71 -11.44
C GLU A 202 9.84 8.04 -11.47
N ILE A 203 9.91 6.72 -11.46
CA ILE A 203 11.18 5.99 -11.45
C ILE A 203 11.83 5.94 -12.83
N VAL A 204 11.05 5.61 -13.86
CA VAL A 204 11.58 5.28 -15.20
C VAL A 204 11.64 6.50 -16.10
N ASP A 205 10.60 7.32 -16.12
CA ASP A 205 10.51 8.47 -17.04
C ASP A 205 11.18 9.71 -16.41
N GLU A 206 11.04 9.91 -15.10
CA GLU A 206 11.62 11.05 -14.37
C GLU A 206 12.96 10.74 -13.68
N GLY A 207 13.38 9.46 -13.64
CA GLY A 207 14.68 9.05 -13.08
C GLY A 207 14.79 9.15 -11.55
N LYS A 208 13.67 9.17 -10.81
CA LYS A 208 13.68 9.25 -9.35
C LYS A 208 14.07 7.91 -8.71
N ALA A 209 14.80 7.97 -7.59
CA ALA A 209 14.91 6.82 -6.70
C ALA A 209 13.56 6.54 -6.01
N VAL A 210 13.31 5.29 -5.57
CA VAL A 210 12.04 4.96 -4.90
C VAL A 210 11.78 5.84 -3.68
N SER A 211 12.80 6.14 -2.88
CA SER A 211 12.69 7.01 -1.70
C SER A 211 12.27 8.45 -2.02
N GLN A 212 12.35 8.87 -3.28
CA GLN A 212 11.97 10.22 -3.75
C GLN A 212 10.56 10.25 -4.36
N THR A 213 9.88 9.10 -4.44
CA THR A 213 8.53 8.99 -5.00
C THR A 213 7.48 9.55 -4.04
N ALA A 214 6.33 9.97 -4.59
CA ALA A 214 5.22 10.42 -3.75
C ALA A 214 4.69 9.31 -2.82
N ALA A 215 4.71 8.06 -3.30
CA ALA A 215 4.31 6.91 -2.50
C ALA A 215 5.25 6.68 -1.29
N ALA A 216 6.57 6.85 -1.46
CA ALA A 216 7.53 6.71 -0.37
C ALA A 216 7.39 7.84 0.65
N ALA A 217 7.12 9.06 0.18
CA ALA A 217 6.87 10.19 1.05
C ALA A 217 5.67 9.95 1.99
N GLU A 218 4.63 9.27 1.50
CA GLU A 218 3.44 8.87 2.27
C GLU A 218 3.72 7.68 3.20
N ALA A 219 4.45 6.66 2.74
CA ALA A 219 4.85 5.51 3.57
C ALA A 219 5.63 5.93 4.83
N GLU A 220 6.46 6.96 4.71
CA GLU A 220 7.33 7.47 5.78
C GLU A 220 6.73 8.66 6.55
N ARG A 221 5.50 9.09 6.20
CA ARG A 221 4.89 10.31 6.74
C ARG A 221 4.82 10.30 8.27
N GLU A 222 4.30 9.22 8.85
CA GLU A 222 4.13 9.09 10.30
C GLU A 222 5.47 9.05 11.03
N LEU A 223 6.45 8.32 10.48
CA LEU A 223 7.81 8.24 11.03
C LEU A 223 8.47 9.62 11.02
N ARG A 224 8.32 10.37 9.92
CA ARG A 224 8.83 11.74 9.79
C ARG A 224 8.19 12.67 10.80
N GLU A 225 6.87 12.65 10.93
CA GLU A 225 6.14 13.44 11.93
C GLU A 225 6.51 13.07 13.37
N GLN A 226 6.83 11.80 13.63
CA GLN A 226 7.32 11.37 14.95
C GLN A 226 8.76 11.85 15.21
N GLN A 227 9.65 11.76 14.21
CA GLN A 227 11.02 12.25 14.30
C GLN A 227 11.07 13.77 14.53
N GLU A 228 10.25 14.53 13.81
CA GLU A 228 10.13 15.98 14.00
C GLU A 228 9.62 16.34 15.40
N ARG A 229 8.60 15.64 15.90
CA ARG A 229 8.11 15.81 17.27
C ARG A 229 9.19 15.51 18.31
N HIS A 230 9.91 14.39 18.15
CA HIS A 230 10.98 14.01 19.05
C HIS A 230 12.15 15.00 19.02
N GLN A 231 12.50 15.52 17.84
CA GLN A 231 13.54 16.53 17.69
C GLN A 231 13.15 17.86 18.35
N GLN A 232 11.90 18.29 18.21
CA GLN A 232 11.38 19.48 18.90
C GLN A 232 11.39 19.31 20.43
N GLU A 233 11.03 18.13 20.92
CA GLU A 233 11.06 17.80 22.35
C GLU A 233 12.50 17.80 22.88
N MET A 234 13.45 17.21 22.16
CA MET A 234 14.87 17.24 22.50
C MET A 234 15.44 18.67 22.58
N LEU A 235 15.07 19.53 21.62
CA LEU A 235 15.46 20.95 21.62
C LEU A 235 14.83 21.73 22.77
N ARG A 236 13.62 21.36 23.20
CA ARG A 236 12.96 21.96 24.37
C ARG A 236 13.68 21.56 25.65
N ILE A 237 13.98 20.28 25.83
CA ILE A 237 14.72 19.76 26.99
C ILE A 237 16.12 20.36 27.07
N GLN A 238 16.82 20.52 25.93
CA GLN A 238 18.13 21.19 25.89
C GLN A 238 18.05 22.65 26.37
N ARG A 239 17.07 23.42 25.88
CA ARG A 239 16.86 24.81 26.33
C ARG A 239 16.51 24.92 27.81
N GLU A 240 15.66 24.03 28.32
CA GLU A 240 15.33 23.99 29.76
C GLU A 240 16.58 23.65 30.60
N ARG A 241 17.42 22.72 30.14
CA ARG A 241 18.68 22.37 30.81
C ARG A 241 19.68 23.52 30.81
N GLU A 242 19.86 24.22 29.69
CA GLU A 242 20.70 25.42 29.60
C GLU A 242 20.21 26.54 30.51
N GLY A 243 18.89 26.77 30.55
CA GLY A 243 18.27 27.74 31.46
C GLY A 243 18.52 27.41 32.94
N ILE A 244 18.41 26.13 33.32
CA ILE A 244 18.70 25.68 34.70
C ILE A 244 20.19 25.87 35.04
N VAL A 245 21.09 25.56 34.11
CA VAL A 245 22.54 25.75 34.32
C VAL A 245 22.88 27.24 34.46
N PHE A 246 22.31 28.09 33.59
CA PHE A 246 22.47 29.53 33.65
C PHE A 246 21.96 30.11 34.97
N PHE A 247 20.76 29.73 35.40
CA PHE A 247 20.18 30.18 36.67
C PHE A 247 21.01 29.74 37.88
N LYS A 248 21.50 28.50 37.90
CA LYS A 248 22.41 28.01 38.95
C LYS A 248 23.73 28.77 38.97
N SER A 249 24.29 29.10 37.80
CA SER A 249 25.52 29.88 37.69
C SER A 249 25.33 31.30 38.22
N LEU A 250 24.21 31.95 37.86
CA LEU A 250 23.87 33.30 38.32
C LEU A 250 23.70 33.33 39.85
N HIS A 251 22.96 32.37 40.41
CA HIS A 251 22.74 32.26 41.85
C HIS A 251 24.07 32.09 42.61
N ARG A 252 24.99 31.27 42.08
CA ARG A 252 26.29 31.05 42.70
C ARG A 252 27.17 32.29 42.68
N SER A 253 27.10 33.11 41.62
CA SER A 253 27.82 34.38 41.53
C SER A 253 27.30 35.39 42.54
N ILE A 254 25.97 35.51 42.67
CA ILE A 254 25.33 36.40 43.65
C ILE A 254 25.67 35.98 45.09
N GLU A 255 25.64 34.68 45.41
CA GLU A 255 26.06 34.19 46.73
C GLU A 255 27.54 34.47 47.03
N SER A 256 28.40 34.48 46.01
CA SER A 256 29.83 34.76 46.17
C SER A 256 30.07 36.24 46.44
N ASP A 257 29.37 37.12 45.72
CA ASP A 257 29.47 38.57 45.90
C ASP A 257 28.89 39.00 47.27
N CYS A 258 27.79 38.39 47.72
CA CYS A 258 27.22 38.67 49.05
C CYS A 258 28.14 38.24 50.22
N ARG A 259 29.07 37.30 50.01
CA ARG A 259 30.06 36.91 51.04
C ARG A 259 31.29 37.81 51.10
N LEU A 260 31.55 38.60 50.06
CA LEU A 260 32.66 39.55 50.02
C LEU A 260 32.34 40.90 50.71
N PHE A 261 31.06 41.13 51.03
CA PHE A 261 30.56 42.37 51.66
C PHE A 261 30.17 42.21 53.14
N ASN A 262 30.47 41.07 53.78
CA ASN A 262 30.29 40.82 55.22
C ASN A 262 31.63 40.59 55.92
#